data_AF-A0A7C7LAJ1-F1
#
_entry.id   AF-A0A7C7LAJ1-F1
#
_cell.length_a   1.000
_cell.length_b   1.000
_cell.length_c   1.000
_cell.angle_alpha   90.00
_cell.angle_beta   90.00
_cell.angle_gamma   90.00
#
_symmetry.space_group_name_H-M   'P 1'
#
loop_
_entity.id
_entity.type
_entity.pdbx_description
1 polymer ?
#
loop_
_entity_poly.entity_id
_entity_poly.type
_entity_poly.pdbx_seq_one_letter_code
_entity_poly.pdbx_strand_id
1 'polypeptide(L)'
;MGGPTKVDRRGGRVFAASDTFVVVHFPPNAAERAMTVLIEKRGIHELPEKAKGKGVAVAVFEFTAVDAETGEDVGKKGFKAKVRLTLHYNDEDIPEGVAEEDLVVATFDEDEEEWKVVPEEAVVEVDLEANTITVETDHASLWAVMDETSLAVPVRSNTWGKIKAGFAR
;
A
#
# COMPACT_ATOMS: atom_id res chain seq x y z
N MET A 1 -16.30 -7.37 7.03
CA MET A 1 -15.85 -7.10 5.65
C MET A 1 -16.19 -5.66 5.34
N GLY A 2 -15.17 -4.84 5.07
CA GLY A 2 -15.34 -3.44 4.68
C GLY A 2 -15.92 -3.32 3.27
N GLY A 3 -16.35 -2.13 2.90
CA GLY A 3 -16.80 -1.81 1.54
C GLY A 3 -16.67 -0.31 1.35
N PRO A 4 -17.15 0.23 0.21
CA PRO A 4 -17.18 1.67 -0.01
C PRO A 4 -17.86 2.36 1.18
N THR A 5 -17.12 3.19 1.89
CA THR A 5 -17.56 3.80 3.15
C THR A 5 -17.56 5.31 3.00
N LYS A 6 -18.68 5.93 3.36
CA LYS A 6 -18.81 7.38 3.36
C LYS A 6 -18.06 7.97 4.55
N VAL A 7 -17.18 8.94 4.27
CA VAL A 7 -16.47 9.74 5.27
C VAL A 7 -16.82 11.20 5.04
N ASP A 8 -17.12 11.94 6.10
CA ASP A 8 -17.39 13.38 6.05
C ASP A 8 -16.51 14.13 7.06
N ARG A 9 -16.81 15.41 7.31
CA ARG A 9 -16.07 16.26 8.27
C ARG A 9 -15.94 15.68 9.69
N ARG A 10 -16.76 14.71 10.08
CA ARG A 10 -16.65 14.03 11.38
C ARG A 10 -15.45 13.07 11.44
N GLY A 11 -14.85 12.74 10.29
CA GLY A 11 -13.85 11.69 10.19
C GLY A 11 -14.49 10.30 10.29
N GLY A 12 -13.69 9.31 10.63
CA GLY A 12 -14.16 7.93 10.76
C GLY A 12 -13.07 6.91 10.52
N ARG A 13 -13.47 5.64 10.54
CA ARG A 13 -12.62 4.50 10.21
C ARG A 13 -13.16 3.79 8.99
N VAL A 14 -12.28 3.45 8.06
CA VAL A 14 -12.64 2.67 6.87
C VAL A 14 -11.72 1.46 6.82
N PHE A 15 -12.32 0.28 6.80
CA PHE A 15 -11.61 -1.00 6.78
C PHE A 15 -11.51 -1.52 5.34
N ALA A 16 -10.44 -2.24 5.03
CA ALA A 16 -10.38 -2.94 3.75
C ALA A 16 -11.47 -4.00 3.64
N ALA A 17 -11.87 -4.28 2.40
CA ALA A 17 -12.97 -5.20 2.16
C ALA A 17 -12.66 -6.63 2.61
N SER A 18 -11.45 -7.08 2.27
CA SER A 18 -10.94 -8.43 2.49
C SER A 18 -10.13 -8.61 3.77
N ASP A 19 -9.78 -7.53 4.46
CA ASP A 19 -8.87 -7.56 5.62
C ASP A 19 -9.27 -6.50 6.66
N THR A 20 -9.61 -6.94 7.87
CA THR A 20 -10.06 -6.04 8.95
C THR A 20 -8.93 -5.45 9.78
N PHE A 21 -7.69 -5.94 9.63
CA PHE A 21 -6.51 -5.29 10.22
C PHE A 21 -6.10 -4.05 9.41
N VAL A 22 -6.42 -4.04 8.12
CA VAL A 22 -6.20 -2.89 7.26
C VAL A 22 -7.29 -1.87 7.45
N VAL A 23 -6.90 -0.69 7.92
CA VAL A 23 -7.81 0.40 8.27
C VAL A 23 -7.15 1.75 8.04
N VAL A 24 -7.95 2.70 7.55
CA VAL A 24 -7.59 4.12 7.60
C VAL A 24 -8.46 4.83 8.64
N HIS A 25 -7.81 5.62 9.50
CA HIS A 25 -8.46 6.48 10.47
C HIS A 25 -8.35 7.94 10.04
N PHE A 26 -9.49 8.51 9.65
CA PHE A 26 -9.65 9.93 9.35
C PHE A 26 -9.95 10.71 10.62
N PRO A 27 -9.11 11.66 11.03
CA PRO A 27 -9.49 12.59 12.08
C PRO A 27 -10.62 13.53 11.62
N PRO A 28 -11.31 14.20 12.55
CA PRO A 28 -12.26 15.24 12.20
C PRO A 28 -11.64 16.31 11.30
N ASN A 29 -12.41 16.78 10.31
CA ASN A 29 -12.03 17.76 9.31
C ASN A 29 -10.90 17.34 8.35
N ALA A 30 -10.52 16.06 8.30
CA ALA A 30 -9.61 15.56 7.26
C ALA A 30 -10.17 15.74 5.84
N ALA A 31 -11.49 15.76 5.70
CA ALA A 31 -12.19 16.08 4.45
C ALA A 31 -13.18 17.23 4.64
N GLU A 32 -13.19 18.17 3.68
CA GLU A 32 -14.13 19.30 3.66
C GLU A 32 -15.52 18.87 3.19
N ARG A 33 -15.56 18.00 2.18
CA ARG A 33 -16.77 17.43 1.59
C ARG A 33 -16.88 15.95 1.93
N ALA A 34 -18.08 15.41 1.81
CA ALA A 34 -18.27 13.99 1.95
C ALA A 34 -17.60 13.25 0.79
N MET A 35 -16.85 12.21 1.11
CA MET A 35 -16.17 11.33 0.15
C MET A 35 -16.56 9.88 0.40
N THR A 36 -16.43 9.06 -0.62
CA THR A 36 -16.54 7.60 -0.54
C THR A 36 -15.12 7.04 -0.59
N VAL A 37 -14.76 6.28 0.43
CA VAL A 37 -13.44 5.68 0.59
C VAL A 37 -13.55 4.16 0.45
N LEU A 38 -12.58 3.58 -0.24
CA LEU A 38 -12.45 2.13 -0.41
C LEU A 38 -10.99 1.73 -0.30
N ILE A 39 -10.73 0.63 0.41
CA ILE A 39 -9.42 -0.02 0.47
C ILE A 39 -9.57 -1.46 -0.03
N GLU A 40 -8.80 -1.82 -1.06
CA GLU A 40 -8.82 -3.15 -1.66
C GLU A 40 -7.43 -3.77 -1.63
N LYS A 41 -7.32 -5.05 -1.21
CA LYS A 41 -6.08 -5.80 -1.41
C LYS A 41 -5.89 -6.05 -2.91
N ARG A 42 -4.67 -5.87 -3.41
CA ARG A 42 -4.30 -6.12 -4.81
C ARG A 42 -3.29 -7.25 -4.88
N GLY A 43 -3.48 -8.14 -5.84
CA GLY A 43 -2.42 -9.10 -6.21
C GLY A 43 -1.31 -8.39 -6.97
N ILE A 44 -0.06 -8.85 -6.84
CA ILE A 44 1.10 -8.29 -7.55
C ILE A 44 0.90 -8.28 -9.08
N HIS A 45 0.16 -9.25 -9.62
CA HIS A 45 -0.17 -9.33 -11.05
C HIS A 45 -1.27 -8.35 -11.51
N GLU A 46 -2.05 -7.82 -10.57
CA GLU A 46 -3.17 -6.90 -10.81
C GLU A 46 -2.76 -5.43 -10.76
N LEU A 47 -1.52 -5.16 -10.35
CA LEU A 47 -0.99 -3.80 -10.29
C LEU A 47 -0.96 -3.14 -11.69
N PRO A 48 -0.98 -1.80 -11.76
CA PRO A 48 -0.65 -1.11 -12.99
C PRO A 48 0.75 -1.52 -13.49
N GLU A 49 0.94 -1.65 -14.81
CA GLU A 49 2.22 -2.06 -15.41
C GLU A 49 3.41 -1.22 -14.90
N LYS A 50 3.19 0.08 -14.65
CA LYS A 50 4.20 1.00 -14.14
C LYS A 50 4.71 0.66 -12.74
N ALA A 51 3.87 0.00 -11.93
CA ALA A 51 4.18 -0.40 -10.56
C ALA A 51 4.73 -1.83 -10.46
N LYS A 52 4.62 -2.63 -11.53
CA LYS A 52 5.07 -4.04 -11.54
C LYS A 52 6.59 -4.15 -11.57
N GLY A 53 7.11 -5.15 -10.86
CA GLY A 53 8.52 -5.54 -10.91
C GLY A 53 9.50 -4.52 -10.32
N LYS A 54 8.99 -3.51 -9.59
CA LYS A 54 9.79 -2.52 -8.87
C LYS A 54 9.72 -2.86 -7.38
N GLY A 55 10.78 -3.44 -6.85
CA GLY A 55 10.82 -3.99 -5.49
C GLY A 55 10.05 -5.30 -5.32
N VAL A 56 10.12 -5.86 -4.13
CA VAL A 56 9.44 -7.09 -3.70
C VAL A 56 8.39 -6.71 -2.67
N ALA A 57 7.12 -6.75 -3.07
CA ALA A 57 5.99 -6.48 -2.19
C ALA A 57 5.53 -7.76 -1.50
N VAL A 58 5.31 -7.67 -0.19
CA VAL A 58 4.70 -8.70 0.65
C VAL A 58 3.18 -8.56 0.64
N ALA A 59 2.68 -7.32 0.69
CA ALA A 59 1.25 -7.02 0.60
C ALA A 59 1.05 -5.70 -0.13
N VAL A 60 -0.02 -5.59 -0.93
CA VAL A 60 -0.36 -4.36 -1.66
C VAL A 60 -1.84 -4.04 -1.48
N PHE A 61 -2.14 -2.77 -1.26
CA PHE A 61 -3.48 -2.23 -1.08
C PHE A 61 -3.68 -0.98 -1.93
N GLU A 62 -4.83 -0.91 -2.59
CA GLU A 62 -5.27 0.31 -3.24
C GLU A 62 -6.22 1.05 -2.32
N PHE A 63 -5.81 2.25 -1.91
CA PHE A 63 -6.63 3.18 -1.15
C PHE A 63 -7.16 4.22 -2.12
N THR A 64 -8.48 4.27 -2.30
CA THR A 64 -9.17 5.26 -3.13
C THR A 64 -10.10 6.13 -2.29
N ALA A 65 -10.21 7.40 -2.67
CA ALA A 65 -11.19 8.33 -2.12
C ALA A 65 -11.75 9.21 -3.23
N VAL A 66 -13.07 9.15 -3.42
CA VAL A 66 -13.78 9.94 -4.44
C VAL A 66 -14.81 10.85 -3.79
N ASP A 67 -15.03 12.05 -4.34
CA ASP A 67 -16.12 12.92 -3.89
C ASP A 67 -17.46 12.17 -4.00
N ALA A 68 -18.27 12.20 -2.94
CA ALA A 68 -19.47 11.39 -2.85
C ALA A 68 -20.61 11.86 -3.77
N GLU A 69 -20.53 13.07 -4.33
CA GLU A 69 -21.52 13.64 -5.23
C GLU A 69 -21.06 13.57 -6.69
N THR A 70 -19.81 13.93 -6.96
CA THR A 70 -19.28 14.04 -8.32
C THR A 70 -18.57 12.78 -8.81
N GLY A 71 -18.10 11.93 -7.89
CA GLY A 71 -17.26 10.77 -8.21
C GLY A 71 -15.84 11.14 -8.63
N GLU A 72 -15.44 12.41 -8.47
CA GLU A 72 -14.09 12.86 -8.79
C GLU A 72 -13.07 12.29 -7.79
N ASP A 73 -11.87 11.91 -8.26
CA ASP A 73 -10.78 11.51 -7.39
C ASP A 73 -10.30 12.71 -6.56
N VAL A 74 -10.53 12.63 -5.25
CA VAL A 74 -10.09 13.61 -4.26
C VAL A 74 -8.95 13.06 -3.40
N GLY A 75 -8.76 11.74 -3.38
CA GLY A 75 -7.73 11.08 -2.60
C GLY A 75 -6.33 11.43 -3.08
N LYS A 76 -6.10 11.46 -4.40
CA LYS A 76 -4.80 11.81 -4.98
C LYS A 76 -4.42 13.27 -4.81
N LYS A 77 -5.41 14.15 -4.59
CA LYS A 77 -5.20 15.60 -4.41
C LYS A 77 -4.74 15.98 -3.00
N GLY A 78 -4.81 15.04 -2.07
CA GLY A 78 -4.51 15.25 -0.66
C GLY A 78 -5.72 15.64 0.19
N PHE A 79 -5.65 15.24 1.46
CA PHE A 79 -6.58 15.50 2.55
C PHE A 79 -6.13 16.75 3.32
N LYS A 80 -7.04 17.35 4.09
CA LYS A 80 -6.74 18.56 4.89
C LYS A 80 -5.95 18.27 6.16
N ALA A 81 -5.89 17.02 6.56
CA ALA A 81 -5.15 16.56 7.72
C ALA A 81 -4.57 15.18 7.41
N LYS A 82 -3.45 14.87 8.07
CA LYS A 82 -2.90 13.53 8.03
C LYS A 82 -3.89 12.52 8.60
N VAL A 83 -4.03 11.40 7.91
CA VAL A 83 -4.80 10.22 8.30
C VAL A 83 -3.82 9.13 8.70
N ARG A 84 -4.28 8.20 9.54
CA ARG A 84 -3.46 7.02 9.90
C ARG A 84 -3.89 5.85 9.07
N LEU A 85 -2.99 5.29 8.27
CA LEU A 85 -3.20 4.09 7.47
C LEU A 85 -2.44 2.93 8.10
N THR A 86 -3.17 1.91 8.54
CA THR A 86 -2.61 0.66 9.02
C THR A 86 -2.69 -0.36 7.89
N LEU A 87 -1.54 -0.93 7.52
CA LEU A 87 -1.40 -2.02 6.58
C LEU A 87 -1.08 -3.31 7.33
N HIS A 88 -1.54 -4.43 6.79
CA HIS A 88 -1.33 -5.77 7.34
C HIS A 88 -0.66 -6.64 6.29
N TYR A 89 0.22 -7.53 6.75
CA TYR A 89 0.91 -8.52 5.92
C TYR A 89 0.82 -9.90 6.59
N ASN A 90 1.09 -10.96 5.83
CA ASN A 90 1.17 -12.31 6.38
C ASN A 90 2.62 -12.79 6.34
N ASP A 91 3.07 -13.50 7.37
CA ASP A 91 4.42 -14.07 7.45
C ASP A 91 4.70 -15.02 6.28
N GLU A 92 3.69 -15.77 5.84
CA GLU A 92 3.80 -16.72 4.73
C GLU A 92 4.05 -16.01 3.38
N ASP A 93 3.73 -14.72 3.28
CA ASP A 93 3.97 -13.91 2.10
C ASP A 93 5.39 -13.27 2.11
N ILE A 94 6.12 -13.36 3.24
CA ILE A 94 7.49 -12.82 3.34
C ILE A 94 8.45 -13.72 2.55
N PRO A 95 9.22 -13.17 1.59
CA PRO A 95 10.16 -13.95 0.80
C PRO A 95 11.26 -14.61 1.64
N GLU A 96 11.72 -15.79 1.23
CA GLU A 96 12.85 -16.46 1.87
C GLU A 96 14.10 -15.56 1.89
N GLY A 97 14.69 -15.38 3.07
CA GLY A 97 15.90 -14.57 3.26
C GLY A 97 15.64 -13.08 3.52
N VAL A 98 14.39 -12.62 3.51
CA VAL A 98 14.00 -11.28 3.99
C VAL A 98 13.65 -11.39 5.46
N ALA A 99 14.26 -10.55 6.30
CA ALA A 99 13.87 -10.46 7.70
C ALA A 99 12.61 -9.59 7.81
N GLU A 100 11.69 -9.95 8.71
CA GLU A 100 10.47 -9.17 8.95
C GLU A 100 10.79 -7.73 9.40
N GLU A 101 11.89 -7.54 10.12
CA GLU A 101 12.41 -6.24 10.55
C GLU A 101 12.90 -5.34 9.40
N ASP A 102 13.14 -5.90 8.21
CA ASP A 102 13.51 -5.16 6.99
C ASP A 102 12.28 -4.71 6.18
N LEU A 103 11.07 -4.99 6.66
CA LEU A 103 9.83 -4.60 6.00
C LEU A 103 9.50 -3.12 6.25
N VAL A 104 9.28 -2.39 5.15
CA VAL A 104 8.90 -0.98 5.16
C VAL A 104 7.57 -0.78 4.44
N VAL A 105 6.92 0.35 4.72
CA VAL A 105 5.77 0.80 3.94
C VAL A 105 6.26 1.69 2.80
N ALA A 106 5.74 1.46 1.60
CA ALA A 106 5.97 2.31 0.44
C ALA A 106 4.65 2.77 -0.18
N THR A 107 4.66 3.97 -0.75
CA THR A 107 3.58 4.52 -1.58
C THR A 107 4.03 4.59 -3.03
N PHE A 108 3.14 4.29 -3.97
CA PHE A 108 3.47 4.45 -5.38
C PHE A 108 3.25 5.91 -5.80
N ASP A 109 4.29 6.52 -6.37
CA ASP A 109 4.22 7.81 -7.03
C ASP A 109 3.92 7.57 -8.51
N GLU A 110 2.72 7.96 -8.96
CA GLU A 110 2.31 7.76 -10.35
C GLU A 110 3.02 8.69 -11.34
N ASP A 111 3.50 9.86 -10.87
CA ASP A 111 4.16 10.85 -11.71
C ASP A 111 5.62 10.46 -11.97
N GLU A 112 6.31 9.95 -10.96
CA GLU A 112 7.67 9.39 -11.07
C GLU A 112 7.67 7.90 -11.48
N GLU A 113 6.50 7.27 -11.46
CA GLU A 113 6.29 5.84 -11.69
C GLU A 113 7.07 4.94 -10.73
N GLU A 114 7.34 5.37 -9.49
CA GLU A 114 8.23 4.68 -8.56
C GLU A 114 7.59 4.43 -7.20
N TRP A 115 8.00 3.34 -6.53
CA TRP A 115 7.66 3.12 -5.14
C TRP A 115 8.58 3.95 -4.25
N LYS A 116 7.99 4.83 -3.43
CA LYS A 116 8.69 5.67 -2.47
C LYS A 116 8.49 5.11 -1.06
N VAL A 117 9.60 4.80 -0.40
CA VAL A 117 9.59 4.41 1.02
C VAL A 117 9.01 5.56 1.84
N VAL A 118 8.08 5.22 2.74
CA VAL A 118 7.54 6.17 3.70
C VAL A 118 8.65 6.55 4.68
N PRO A 119 8.94 7.85 4.88
CA PRO A 119 9.96 8.28 5.83
C PRO A 119 9.68 7.78 7.25
N GLU A 120 10.73 7.47 8.01
CA GLU A 120 10.62 6.95 9.39
C GLU A 120 9.76 7.87 10.28
N GLU A 121 9.83 9.19 10.12
CA GLU A 121 9.04 10.15 10.89
C GLU A 121 7.54 10.09 10.62
N ALA A 122 7.12 9.47 9.52
CA ALA A 122 5.73 9.21 9.20
C ALA A 122 5.27 7.82 9.63
N VAL A 123 6.18 6.94 10.07
CA VAL A 123 5.82 5.65 10.69
C VAL A 123 5.38 5.91 12.12
N VAL A 124 4.14 5.51 12.42
CA VAL A 124 3.51 5.70 13.74
C VAL A 124 3.78 4.49 14.64
N GLU A 125 3.70 3.29 14.06
CA GLU A 125 3.77 2.04 14.80
C GLU A 125 4.16 0.89 13.88
N VAL A 126 4.97 -0.04 14.40
CA VAL A 126 5.28 -1.34 13.81
C VAL A 126 4.93 -2.38 14.86
N ASP A 127 3.98 -3.26 14.55
CA ASP A 127 3.54 -4.35 15.41
C ASP A 127 3.82 -5.68 14.71
N LEU A 128 4.92 -6.33 15.11
CA LEU A 128 5.38 -7.62 14.58
C LEU A 128 4.62 -8.81 15.18
N GLU A 129 3.79 -8.61 16.21
CA GLU A 129 2.92 -9.70 16.70
C GLU A 129 1.59 -9.73 15.93
N ALA A 130 1.11 -8.54 15.53
CA ALA A 130 -0.10 -8.38 14.72
C ALA A 130 0.19 -8.28 13.22
N ASN A 131 1.45 -8.31 12.79
CA ASN A 131 1.91 -8.15 11.41
C ASN A 131 1.37 -6.88 10.74
N THR A 132 1.41 -5.76 11.47
CA THR A 132 0.91 -4.47 10.97
C THR A 132 1.94 -3.37 11.04
N ILE A 133 1.85 -2.44 10.08
CA ILE A 133 2.60 -1.19 10.09
C ILE A 133 1.61 -0.05 9.91
N THR A 134 1.64 0.93 10.82
CA THR A 134 0.79 2.12 10.76
C THR A 134 1.63 3.33 10.38
N VAL A 135 1.19 4.06 9.34
CA VAL A 135 1.82 5.29 8.86
C VAL A 135 0.85 6.46 8.87
N GLU A 136 1.39 7.67 8.92
CA GLU A 136 0.63 8.88 8.58
C GLU A 136 0.77 9.20 7.10
N THR A 137 -0.36 9.48 6.46
CA THR A 137 -0.40 9.98 5.08
C THR A 137 -1.48 11.04 4.94
N ASP A 138 -1.40 11.88 3.93
CA ASP A 138 -2.42 12.83 3.58
C ASP A 138 -3.08 12.51 2.23
N HIS A 139 -2.78 11.38 1.59
CA HIS A 139 -3.33 11.08 0.27
C HIS A 139 -3.68 9.60 0.12
N ALA A 140 -4.50 9.33 -0.89
CA ALA A 140 -4.83 7.98 -1.34
C ALA A 140 -3.91 7.59 -2.51
N SER A 141 -3.46 6.34 -2.56
CA SER A 141 -2.57 5.79 -3.60
C SER A 141 -2.60 4.25 -3.56
N LEU A 142 -1.69 3.62 -4.31
CA LEU A 142 -1.23 2.27 -4.02
C LEU A 142 -0.23 2.32 -2.87
N TRP A 143 -0.44 1.44 -1.89
CA TRP A 143 0.38 1.30 -0.70
C TRP A 143 0.83 -0.15 -0.57
N ALA A 144 2.07 -0.36 -0.21
CA ALA A 144 2.62 -1.70 -0.08
C ALA A 144 3.49 -1.85 1.17
N VAL A 145 3.49 -3.06 1.73
CA VAL A 145 4.53 -3.53 2.64
C VAL A 145 5.57 -4.23 1.77
N MET A 146 6.83 -3.81 1.86
CA MET A 146 7.89 -4.21 0.94
C MET A 146 9.20 -4.48 1.66
N ASP A 147 10.04 -5.32 1.09
CA ASP A 147 11.46 -5.44 1.48
C ASP A 147 12.21 -4.16 1.08
N GLU A 148 12.75 -3.43 2.06
CA GLU A 148 13.48 -2.18 1.82
C GLU A 148 14.67 -2.36 0.88
N THR A 149 15.40 -3.48 1.02
CA THR A 149 16.62 -3.73 0.23
C THR A 149 16.32 -3.91 -1.25
N SER A 150 15.11 -4.37 -1.57
CA SER A 150 14.61 -4.53 -2.93
C SER A 150 14.27 -3.20 -3.62
N LEU A 151 14.07 -2.12 -2.85
CA LEU A 151 13.77 -0.78 -3.35
C LEU A 151 15.04 0.03 -3.66
N ALA A 152 16.15 -0.28 -2.97
CA ALA A 152 17.44 0.38 -3.17
C ALA A 152 18.15 -0.02 -4.48
N VAL A 153 17.66 -1.05 -5.19
CA VAL A 153 18.27 -1.56 -6.42
C VAL A 153 17.19 -1.63 -7.50
N PRO A 154 17.35 -0.99 -8.68
CA PRO A 154 16.50 -1.33 -9.80
C PRO A 154 16.74 -2.82 -10.10
N VAL A 155 15.74 -3.66 -9.79
CA VAL A 155 15.77 -5.09 -10.06
C VAL A 155 16.06 -5.23 -11.55
N ARG A 156 17.32 -5.55 -11.90
CA ARG A 156 17.64 -6.01 -13.23
C ARG A 156 16.85 -7.30 -13.39
N SER A 157 15.87 -7.26 -14.29
CA SER A 157 15.14 -8.41 -14.79
C SER A 157 16.13 -9.56 -15.03
N ASN A 158 16.24 -10.45 -14.04
CA ASN A 158 16.86 -11.74 -14.25
C ASN A 158 15.73 -12.61 -14.77
N THR A 159 15.65 -12.66 -16.10
CA THR A 159 14.84 -13.58 -16.88
C THR A 159 14.63 -14.91 -16.17
N TRP A 160 13.38 -15.19 -15.81
CA TRP A 160 12.87 -16.55 -15.65
C TRP A 160 12.96 -17.25 -17.00
N GLY A 161 14.08 -17.93 -17.24
CA GLY A 161 14.38 -18.66 -18.47
C GLY A 161 15.00 -20.02 -18.14
N LYS A 162 14.24 -21.07 -18.40
CA LYS A 162 14.62 -22.50 -18.37
C LYS A 162 16.08 -22.74 -18.75
N ILE A 163 16.81 -23.52 -17.95
CA ILE A 163 17.86 -24.40 -18.48
C ILE A 163 17.53 -25.84 -18.07
N LYS A 164 16.77 -26.52 -18.94
CA LYS A 164 16.88 -27.96 -19.15
C LYS A 164 17.17 -28.19 -20.63
N ALA A 165 18.44 -28.42 -20.94
CA ALA A 165 19.00 -29.18 -22.08
C ALA A 165 20.53 -29.04 -21.92
N GLY A 166 21.31 -30.08 -21.64
CA GLY A 166 21.39 -31.32 -22.40
C GLY A 166 22.35 -31.11 -23.56
N PHE A 167 23.66 -31.31 -23.33
CA PHE A 167 24.59 -31.64 -24.40
C PHE A 167 25.52 -32.76 -23.96
N ALA A 168 25.33 -33.89 -24.62
CA ALA A 168 26.18 -35.04 -24.62
C ALA A 168 27.55 -34.73 -25.27
N ARG A 169 28.57 -35.45 -24.82
CA ARG A 169 29.64 -35.95 -25.69
C ARG A 169 29.90 -37.41 -25.32
#